data_AF-A0AAU5YRI1-F1
#
_entry.id   AF-A0AAU5YRI1-F1
#
_cell.length_a   1.000
_cell.length_b   1.000
_cell.length_c   1.000
_cell.angle_alpha   90.00
_cell.angle_beta   90.00
_cell.angle_gamma   90.00
#
_symmetry.space_group_name_H-M   'P 1'
#
loop_
_entity.id
_entity.type
_entity.pdbx_description
1 polymer ?
#
loop_
_entity_poly.entity_id
_entity_poly.type
_entity_poly.pdbx_seq_one_letter_code
_entity_poly.pdbx_strand_id
1 'polypeptide(L)'
;MKYRAGQEVPVPCRVTSDYSTQFRKVVKTLGYEWSPHDLRHWFATTALSKGLPLLDVSRWLGHGSIKETADTYAHLTPDSTSRAVEVMNEALNQHRAD
;
A
#
# COMPACT_ATOMS: atom_id res chain seq x y z
N MET A 1 22.52 -6.59 4.71
CA MET A 1 21.69 -5.45 4.25
C MET A 1 22.39 -4.16 4.68
N LYS A 2 23.17 -3.53 3.79
CA LYS A 2 23.99 -2.34 4.13
C LYS A 2 23.54 -1.17 3.25
N TYR A 3 22.73 -0.26 3.79
CA TYR A 3 22.60 1.08 3.20
C TYR A 3 23.70 1.94 3.82
N ARG A 4 24.66 2.37 2.99
CA ARG A 4 25.65 3.38 3.39
C ARG A 4 24.94 4.73 3.40
N ALA A 5 24.75 5.29 4.60
CA ALA A 5 24.36 6.67 4.79
C ALA A 5 25.39 7.58 4.10
N GLY A 6 24.93 8.51 3.26
CA GLY A 6 25.75 9.65 2.82
C GLY A 6 26.18 9.73 1.35
N GLN A 7 25.64 8.93 0.42
CA GLN A 7 25.88 9.17 -1.01
C GLN A 7 24.76 10.02 -1.60
N GLU A 8 24.97 11.33 -1.68
CA GLU A 8 24.11 12.22 -2.47
C GLU A 8 24.15 11.76 -3.93
N VAL A 9 23.03 11.26 -4.43
CA VAL A 9 22.84 11.03 -5.87
C VAL A 9 22.45 12.37 -6.49
N PRO A 10 23.29 13.00 -7.33
CA PRO A 10 22.91 14.23 -7.99
C PRO A 10 21.84 13.87 -9.02
N VAL A 11 20.57 14.08 -8.68
CA VAL A 11 19.47 13.99 -9.64
C VAL A 11 19.37 15.34 -10.36
N PRO A 12 19.70 15.42 -11.66
CA PRO A 12 19.56 16.68 -12.38
C PRO A 12 18.07 16.98 -12.55
N CYS A 13 17.52 17.87 -11.70
CA CYS A 13 16.18 18.42 -11.86
C CYS A 13 16.19 19.45 -13.00
N ARG A 14 16.29 18.96 -14.24
CA ARG A 14 15.86 19.71 -15.42
C ARG A 14 14.40 19.34 -15.62
N VAL A 15 13.50 20.30 -15.41
CA VAL A 15 12.05 20.10 -15.53
C VAL A 15 11.70 19.76 -16.97
N THR A 16 11.83 18.49 -17.32
CA THR A 16 11.23 17.90 -18.51
C THR A 16 9.95 17.22 -18.04
N SER A 17 8.83 17.56 -18.68
CA SER A 17 7.43 17.16 -18.41
C SER A 17 7.18 15.69 -18.02
N ASP A 18 8.10 14.77 -18.32
CA ASP A 18 7.89 13.34 -18.12
C ASP A 18 8.49 12.79 -16.79
N TYR A 19 7.63 12.74 -15.76
CA TYR A 19 7.89 12.10 -14.47
C TYR A 19 8.32 10.63 -14.59
N SER A 20 7.71 9.87 -15.51
CA SER A 20 7.93 8.43 -15.62
C SER A 20 9.35 8.11 -16.09
N THR A 21 9.87 8.92 -17.01
CA THR A 21 11.24 8.82 -17.51
C THR A 21 12.27 9.16 -16.43
N GLN A 22 12.01 10.17 -15.59
CA GLN A 22 12.90 10.53 -14.49
C GLN A 22 12.92 9.44 -13.41
N PHE A 23 11.75 8.92 -13.04
CA PHE A 23 11.64 7.81 -12.09
C PHE A 23 12.44 6.58 -12.55
N ARG A 24 12.29 6.19 -13.82
CA ARG A 24 13.01 5.04 -14.40
C ARG A 24 14.53 5.22 -14.35
N LYS A 25 15.04 6.43 -14.60
CA LYS A 25 16.48 6.73 -14.53
C LYS A 25 17.04 6.56 -13.12
N VAL A 26 16.32 7.07 -12.12
CA VAL A 26 16.72 6.95 -10.71
C VAL A 26 16.72 5.49 -10.29
N VAL A 27 15.65 4.76 -10.57
CA VAL A 27 15.49 3.35 -10.22
C VAL A 27 16.56 2.48 -10.88
N LYS A 28 16.89 2.75 -12.15
CA LYS A 28 18.00 2.09 -12.85
C LYS A 28 19.36 2.39 -12.24
N THR A 29 19.59 3.60 -11.75
CA THR A 29 20.84 3.99 -11.06
C THR A 29 21.01 3.23 -9.74
N LEU A 30 19.91 2.89 -9.07
CA LEU A 30 19.90 2.07 -7.87
C LEU A 30 20.01 0.57 -8.15
N GLY A 31 20.01 0.15 -9.42
CA GLY A 31 20.11 -1.26 -9.82
C GLY A 31 18.81 -2.05 -9.69
N TYR A 32 17.67 -1.38 -9.58
CA TYR A 32 16.34 -2.01 -9.54
C TYR A 32 15.57 -1.73 -10.83
N GLU A 33 14.60 -2.58 -11.15
CA GLU A 33 13.67 -2.39 -12.27
C GLU A 33 12.23 -2.28 -11.74
N TRP A 34 11.90 -1.13 -11.17
CA TRP A 34 10.57 -0.83 -10.63
C TRP A 34 9.89 0.25 -11.46
N SER A 35 8.57 0.14 -11.58
CA SER A 35 7.69 1.17 -12.14
C SER A 35 6.88 1.86 -11.02
N PRO A 36 6.31 3.05 -11.28
CA PRO A 36 5.38 3.68 -10.35
C PRO A 36 4.14 2.82 -10.04
N HIS A 37 3.78 1.93 -10.97
CA HIS A 37 2.69 0.98 -10.78
C HIS A 37 3.05 -0.11 -9.76
N ASP A 38 4.30 -0.58 -9.78
CA ASP A 38 4.79 -1.57 -8.80
C ASP A 38 4.83 -0.98 -7.39
N LEU A 39 5.18 0.29 -7.26
CA LEU A 39 5.08 1.01 -5.98
C LEU A 39 3.63 1.10 -5.48
N ARG A 40 2.68 1.36 -6.39
CA ARG A 40 1.26 1.35 -6.06
C ARG A 40 0.81 -0.02 -5.57
N HIS A 41 1.26 -1.09 -6.22
CA HIS A 41 0.97 -2.46 -5.80
C HIS A 41 1.58 -2.81 -4.44
N TRP A 42 2.83 -2.43 -4.22
CA TRP A 42 3.53 -2.66 -2.96
C TRP A 42 2.84 -1.94 -1.79
N PHE A 43 2.42 -0.69 -1.99
CA PHE A 43 1.69 0.08 -0.97
C PHE A 43 0.35 -0.58 -0.62
N ALA A 44 -0.46 -0.90 -1.63
CA ALA A 44 -1.76 -1.52 -1.44
C ALA A 44 -1.65 -2.87 -0.71
N THR A 45 -0.74 -3.73 -1.16
CA THR A 45 -0.48 -5.05 -0.57
C THR A 45 -0.04 -4.91 0.88
N THR A 46 0.92 -4.04 1.16
CA THR A 46 1.46 -3.84 2.52
C THR A 46 0.40 -3.28 3.48
N ALA A 47 -0.42 -2.32 3.01
CA ALA A 47 -1.48 -1.74 3.83
C ALA A 47 -2.55 -2.80 4.19
N LEU A 48 -2.96 -3.60 3.22
CA LEU A 48 -3.99 -4.63 3.43
C LEU A 48 -3.48 -5.80 4.27
N SER A 49 -2.24 -6.22 4.08
CA SER A 49 -1.61 -7.23 4.95
C SER A 49 -1.46 -6.77 6.40
N LYS A 50 -1.38 -5.46 6.65
CA LYS A 50 -1.41 -4.89 8.02
C LYS A 50 -2.83 -4.76 8.59
N GLY A 51 -3.85 -5.21 7.89
CA GLY A 51 -5.24 -5.20 8.34
C GLY A 51 -5.94 -3.85 8.19
N LEU A 52 -5.40 -2.92 7.39
CA LEU A 52 -6.10 -1.68 7.11
C LEU A 52 -7.36 -1.94 6.27
N PRO A 53 -8.44 -1.19 6.50
CA PRO A 53 -9.69 -1.37 5.77
C PRO A 53 -9.49 -1.02 4.29
N LEU A 54 -10.02 -1.89 3.42
CA LEU A 54 -9.93 -1.77 1.96
C LEU A 54 -10.46 -0.44 1.43
N LEU A 55 -11.51 0.12 2.07
CA LEU A 55 -12.10 1.40 1.72
C LEU A 55 -11.09 2.55 1.85
N ASP A 56 -10.33 2.59 2.94
CA ASP A 56 -9.38 3.67 3.20
C ASP A 56 -8.17 3.56 2.28
N VAL A 57 -7.68 2.33 2.06
CA VAL A 57 -6.61 2.07 1.09
C VAL A 57 -7.04 2.50 -0.32
N SER A 58 -8.27 2.16 -0.73
CA SER A 58 -8.81 2.57 -2.04
C SER A 58 -8.93 4.09 -2.18
N ARG A 59 -9.31 4.79 -1.10
CA ARG A 59 -9.37 6.26 -1.06
C ARG A 59 -7.99 6.89 -1.17
N TRP A 60 -7.00 6.38 -0.45
CA TRP A 60 -5.62 6.88 -0.51
C TRP A 60 -4.97 6.67 -1.88
N LEU A 61 -5.34 5.60 -2.56
CA LEU A 61 -4.89 5.32 -3.93
C LEU A 61 -5.61 6.16 -4.99
N GLY A 62 -6.70 6.84 -4.63
CA GLY A 62 -7.50 7.65 -5.54
C GLY A 62 -8.25 6.84 -6.58
N HIS A 63 -8.51 5.55 -6.33
CA HIS A 63 -9.31 4.74 -7.24
C HIS A 63 -10.76 5.22 -7.21
N GLY A 64 -11.31 5.51 -8.40
CA GLY A 64 -12.69 5.98 -8.55
C GLY A 64 -13.72 4.92 -8.14
N SER A 65 -13.31 3.65 -8.05
CA SER A 65 -14.13 2.55 -7.58
C SER A 65 -13.34 1.66 -6.64
N ILE A 66 -13.98 1.31 -5.51
CA ILE A 66 -13.46 0.31 -4.55
C ILE A 66 -13.28 -1.05 -5.23
N LYS A 67 -14.04 -1.31 -6.30
CA LYS A 67 -14.02 -2.56 -7.06
C LYS A 67 -12.64 -2.87 -7.64
N GLU A 68 -11.91 -1.87 -8.12
CA GLU A 68 -10.55 -2.08 -8.68
C GLU A 68 -9.56 -2.58 -7.63
N THR A 69 -9.67 -2.03 -6.41
CA THR A 69 -8.87 -2.44 -5.25
C THR A 69 -9.33 -3.78 -4.70
N ALA A 70 -10.64 -4.03 -4.68
CA ALA A 70 -11.21 -5.29 -4.21
C ALA A 70 -10.85 -6.47 -5.11
N ASP A 71 -11.02 -6.32 -6.43
CA ASP A 71 -10.75 -7.39 -7.40
C ASP A 71 -9.28 -7.82 -7.36
N THR A 72 -8.37 -6.86 -7.09
CA THR A 72 -6.92 -7.13 -7.03
C THR A 72 -6.46 -7.65 -5.67
N TYR A 73 -7.00 -7.16 -4.56
CA TYR A 73 -6.42 -7.37 -3.22
C TYR A 73 -7.36 -7.95 -2.15
N ALA A 74 -8.61 -8.28 -2.48
CA ALA A 74 -9.54 -8.84 -1.50
C ALA A 74 -9.02 -10.13 -0.82
N HIS A 75 -8.13 -10.87 -1.50
CA HIS A 75 -7.49 -12.07 -0.96
C HIS A 75 -6.46 -11.79 0.16
N LEU A 76 -5.97 -10.55 0.28
CA LEU A 76 -4.98 -10.15 1.30
C LEU A 76 -5.64 -9.66 2.59
N THR A 77 -6.93 -9.34 2.55
CA THR A 77 -7.68 -8.97 3.73
C THR A 77 -7.80 -10.19 4.66
N PRO A 78 -7.28 -10.13 5.90
CA PRO A 78 -7.47 -11.21 6.86
C PRO A 78 -8.96 -11.38 7.08
N ASP A 79 -9.43 -12.64 7.06
CA ASP A 79 -10.84 -13.05 7.10
C ASP A 79 -11.65 -12.10 7.99
N SER A 80 -12.36 -11.17 7.33
CA SER A 80 -13.11 -10.12 8.01
C SER A 80 -14.19 -10.73 8.89
N THR A 81 -14.64 -11.93 8.55
CA THR A 81 -15.55 -12.79 9.31
C THR A 81 -14.98 -13.11 10.68
N SER A 82 -13.74 -13.59 10.76
CA SER A 82 -13.08 -13.95 12.03
C SER A 82 -12.96 -12.75 12.97
N ARG A 83 -12.54 -11.59 12.43
CA ARG A 83 -12.44 -10.34 13.22
C ARG A 83 -13.82 -9.82 13.66
N ALA A 84 -14.82 -9.93 12.79
CA ALA A 84 -16.20 -9.53 13.13
C ALA A 84 -16.77 -10.41 14.24
N VAL A 85 -16.49 -11.72 14.22
CA VAL A 85 -16.91 -12.65 15.28
C VAL A 85 -16.24 -12.29 16.61
N GLU A 86 -14.94 -11.96 16.63
CA GLU A 86 -14.25 -11.51 17.85
C GLU A 86 -14.88 -10.23 18.43
N VAL A 87 -15.07 -9.20 17.60
CA VAL A 87 -15.67 -7.94 18.06
C VAL A 87 -17.10 -8.14 18.57
N MET A 88 -17.90 -8.97 17.89
CA MET A 88 -19.27 -9.27 18.33
C MET A 88 -19.28 -10.07 19.63
N ASN A 89 -18.35 -11.01 19.82
CA ASN A 89 -18.19 -11.75 21.07
C ASN A 89 -17.78 -10.82 22.23
N GLU A 90 -16.85 -9.89 22.01
CA GLU A 90 -16.47 -8.91 23.03
C GLU A 90 -17.65 -8.02 23.43
N ALA A 91 -18.41 -7.50 22.46
CA ALA A 91 -19.59 -6.69 22.71
C ALA A 91 -20.69 -7.48 23.47
N LEU A 92 -20.91 -8.75 23.10
CA LEU A 92 -21.82 -9.65 23.81
C LEU A 92 -21.39 -9.93 25.25
N ASN A 93 -20.08 -10.09 25.48
CA ASN A 93 -19.54 -10.33 26.81
C ASN A 93 -19.63 -9.08 27.70
N GLN A 94 -19.41 -7.89 27.16
CA GLN A 94 -19.64 -6.62 27.87
C GLN A 94 -21.10 -6.49 28.29
N HIS A 95 -22.05 -6.73 27.38
CA HIS A 95 -23.48 -6.61 27.69
C HIS A 95 -23.99 -7.61 28.74
N ARG A 96 -23.32 -8.76 28.90
CA ARG A 96 -23.66 -9.77 29.93
C ARG A 96 -23.08 -9.46 31.31
N ALA A 97 -22.13 -8.54 31.41
CA ALA A 97 -21.48 -8.15 32.66
C ALA A 97 -22.18 -6.96 33.35
N ASP A 98 -23.15 -6.35 32.67
CA ASP A 98 -24.04 -5.27 33.14
C ASP A 98 -25.34 -5.84 33.74
#